data_AF-A0A183HPB6-F1
#
_entry.id   AF-A0A183HPB6-F1
#
_cell.length_a   1.000
_cell.length_b   1.000
_cell.length_c   1.000
_cell.angle_alpha   90.00
_cell.angle_beta   90.00
_cell.angle_gamma   90.00
#
_symmetry.space_group_name_H-M   'P 1'
#
loop_
_entity.id
_entity.type
_entity.pdbx_description
1 polymer ?
#
loop_
_entity_poly.entity_id
_entity_poly.type
_entity_poly.pdbx_seq_one_letter_code
_entity_poly.pdbx_strand_id
1 'polypeptide(L)' 'MATLTRRNDKTIVENLTVAEVSQLIKEHEEKEKEQEVQQLA' A
#
# COMPACT_ATOMS: atom_id res chain seq x y z
N MET A 1 9.50 -5.06 -2.74
CA MET A 1 8.71 -5.70 -1.65
C MET A 1 7.98 -6.89 -2.23
N ALA A 2 7.64 -7.91 -1.43
CA ALA A 2 6.90 -9.08 -1.89
C ALA A 2 5.67 -9.33 -1.01
N THR A 3 4.59 -9.81 -1.62
CA THR A 3 3.38 -10.25 -0.92
C THR A 3 3.26 -11.76 -1.02
N LEU A 4 2.77 -12.37 0.07
CA LEU A 4 2.43 -13.78 0.14
C LEU A 4 0.92 -13.87 0.29
N THR A 5 0.24 -14.39 -0.72
CA THR A 5 -1.22 -14.53 -0.69
C THR A 5 -1.62 -15.98 -0.95
N ARG A 6 -2.76 -16.39 -0.41
CA ARG A 6 -3.35 -17.70 -0.72
C ARG A 6 -4.56 -17.49 -1.61
N ARG A 7 -4.53 -18.05 -2.83
CA ARG A 7 -5.60 -18.00 -3.82
C ARG A 7 -5.85 -19.40 -4.36
N ASN A 8 -7.11 -19.86 -4.36
CA ASN A 8 -7.50 -21.19 -4.87
C ASN A 8 -6.64 -22.33 -4.31
N ASP A 9 -6.46 -22.33 -2.97
CA ASP A 9 -5.60 -23.25 -2.23
C ASP A 9 -4.12 -23.29 -2.60
N LYS A 10 -3.68 -22.37 -3.46
CA LYS A 10 -2.28 -22.20 -3.82
C LYS A 10 -1.70 -20.99 -3.11
N THR A 11 -0.47 -21.15 -2.67
CA THR A 11 0.35 -20.05 -2.19
C THR A 11 0.94 -19.34 -3.40
N ILE A 12 0.66 -18.04 -3.51
CA ILE A 12 1.13 -17.17 -4.57
C ILE A 12 2.09 -16.15 -3.95
N VAL A 13 3.30 -16.07 -4.49
CA VAL A 13 4.30 -15.07 -4.13
C VAL A 13 4.39 -14.08 -5.28
N GLU A 14 4.06 -12.82 -5.01
CA GLU A 14 4.10 -11.74 -6.00
C GLU A 14 5.07 -10.65 -5.52
N ASN A 15 5.98 -10.25 -6.40
CA ASN A 15 6.82 -9.09 -6.15
C ASN A 15 6.06 -7.84 -6.60
N LEU A 16 5.93 -6.87 -5.69
CA LEU A 16 5.42 -5.55 -6.05
C LEU A 16 6.46 -4.85 -6.92
N THR A 17 6.01 -4.35 -8.06
CA THR A 17 6.79 -3.52 -8.96
C THR A 17 7.11 -2.18 -8.30
N VAL A 18 8.12 -1.49 -8.82
CA VAL A 18 8.49 -0.15 -8.34
C VAL A 18 7.32 0.83 -8.50
N ALA A 19 6.51 0.69 -9.55
CA ALA A 19 5.34 1.53 -9.77
C ALA A 19 4.25 1.32 -8.71
N GLU A 20 3.92 0.06 -8.39
CA GLU A 20 2.93 -0.26 -7.36
C GLU A 20 3.39 0.22 -5.98
N VAL A 21 4.67 0.05 -5.65
CA VAL A 21 5.23 0.56 -4.39
C VAL A 21 5.17 2.09 -4.34
N SER A 22 5.51 2.77 -5.44
CA SER A 22 5.46 4.24 -5.52
C SER A 22 4.03 4.77 -5.30
N GLN A 23 3.03 4.11 -5.89
CA GLN A 23 1.63 4.46 -5.69
C GLN A 23 1.20 4.28 -4.22
N LEU A 24 1.55 3.16 -3.59
CA LEU A 24 1.23 2.90 -2.18
C LEU A 24 1.81 3.97 -1.25
N ILE A 25 3.04 4.42 -1.53
CA ILE A 25 3.68 5.50 -0.75
C ILE A 25 2.88 6.80 -0.90
N LYS A 26 2.56 7.18 -2.14
CA LYS A 26 1.82 8.42 -2.42
C LYS A 26 0.43 8.42 -1.74
N GLU A 27 -0.30 7.31 -1.83
CA GLU A 27 -1.62 7.18 -1.18
C GLU A 27 -1.52 7.29 0.35
N HIS A 28 -0.44 6.78 0.95
CA HIS A 28 -0.22 6.92 2.38
C HIS A 28 0.09 8.36 2.76
N GLU A 29 0.99 9.05 2.04
CA GLU A 29 1.32 10.46 2.30
C GLU A 29 0.10 11.38 2.17
N GLU A 30 -0.80 11.13 1.22
CA GLU A 30 -2.04 11.89 1.07
C GLU A 30 -2.98 11.68 2.26
N LYS A 31 -3.15 10.44 2.73
CA LYS A 31 -3.96 10.12 3.91
C LYS A 31 -3.41 10.76 5.19
N GLU A 32 -2.10 10.75 5.39
CA GLU A 32 -1.48 11.38 6.56
C GLU A 32 -1.74 12.89 6.55
N LYS A 33 -1.61 13.56 5.39
CA LYS A 33 -1.94 14.99 5.26
C LYS A 33 -3.40 15.29 5.60
N GLU A 34 -4.33 14.46 5.13
CA GLU A 34 -5.75 14.62 5.46
C GLU A 34 -6.02 14.42 6.95
N GLN A 35 -5.35 13.46 7.58
CA GLN A 35 -5.47 13.21 9.03
C GLN A 35 -4.88 14.35 9.86
N GLU A 36 -3.74 14.92 9.45
CA GLU A 36 -3.17 16.10 10.10
C GLU A 36 -4.14 17.29 10.04
N VAL A 37 -4.79 17.52 8.90
CA VAL A 37 -5.81 18.58 8.76
C VAL A 37 -7.01 18.31 9.66
N GLN A 38 -7.48 17.06 9.77
CA GLN A 38 -8.59 16.71 10.67
C GLN A 38 -8.24 16.81 12.15
N GLN A 39 -7.00 16.54 12.55
CA GLN A 39 -6.56 16.64 13.94
C GLN A 39 -6.29 18.08 14.39
N LEU A 40 -6.05 18.99 13.44
CA LEU A 40 -5.79 20.42 13.68
C LEU A 40 -7.04 21.32 13.53
N ALA A 41 -8.19 20.75 13.15
CA ALA A 41 -9.49 21.43 13.02
C ALA A 41 -10.35 21.27 14.27
#